data_AF-A0A1G0G061-F1
#
_entry.id   AF-A0A1G0G061-F1
#
_cell.length_a   1.000
_cell.length_b   1.000
_cell.length_c   1.000
_cell.angle_alpha   90.00
_cell.angle_beta   90.00
_cell.angle_gamma   90.00
#
_symmetry.space_group_name_H-M   'P 1'
#
loop_
_entity.id
_entity.type
_entity.pdbx_description
1 polymer ?
#
loop_
_entity_poly.entity_id
_entity_poly.type
_entity_poly.pdbx_seq_one_letter_code
_entity_poly.pdbx_strand_id
1 'polypeptide(L)'
;MDKEEIINTVRLRIKENHIDSSLEGKSVGEILTKFGLIKGDQLLNAAIVLFAKDPGSEYIQCMIRMARFKGLTKEIFIDSKQSFGHAFFLLNEAENFIRRNTAVSGKIVPGKMKRVDEPRQITKFDGTRT
;
A
#
# COMPACT_ATOMS: atom_id res chain seq x y z
N MET A 1 0.75 8.00 16.95
CA MET A 1 0.69 8.76 15.68
C MET A 1 2.07 8.80 15.03
N ASP A 2 2.15 8.48 13.76
CA ASP A 2 3.31 8.56 12.91
C ASP A 2 3.47 9.99 12.37
N LYS A 3 4.26 10.79 13.08
CA LYS A 3 4.45 12.20 12.74
C LYS A 3 5.20 12.36 11.42
N GLU A 4 6.12 11.44 11.11
CA GLU A 4 6.93 11.49 9.89
C GLU A 4 6.04 11.24 8.67
N GLU A 5 5.17 10.22 8.73
CA GLU A 5 4.25 9.93 7.63
C GLU A 5 3.25 11.06 7.37
N ILE A 6 2.75 11.71 8.43
CA ILE A 6 1.85 12.87 8.29
C ILE A 6 2.55 14.01 7.55
N ILE A 7 3.79 14.33 7.93
CA ILE A 7 4.59 15.38 7.31
C ILE A 7 4.92 15.01 5.85
N ASN A 8 5.29 13.75 5.60
CA ASN A 8 5.58 13.26 4.26
C ASN A 8 4.35 13.32 3.35
N THR A 9 3.17 12.98 3.87
CA THR A 9 1.90 13.09 3.14
C THR A 9 1.63 14.52 2.71
N VAL A 10 1.81 15.50 3.62
CA VAL A 10 1.66 16.93 3.29
C VAL A 10 2.64 17.36 2.20
N ARG A 11 3.94 17.03 2.36
CA ARG A 11 4.98 17.36 1.37
C ARG A 11 4.69 16.77 0.00
N LEU A 12 4.29 15.50 -0.06
CA LEU A 12 3.96 14.83 -1.31
C LEU A 12 2.77 15.51 -2.00
N ARG A 13 1.71 15.83 -1.23
CA ARG A 13 0.50 16.45 -1.76
C ARG A 13 0.71 17.89 -2.24
N ILE A 14 1.57 18.65 -1.58
CA ILE A 14 2.00 19.98 -2.05
C ILE A 14 2.77 19.83 -3.37
N LYS A 15 3.71 18.87 -3.45
CA LYS A 15 4.47 18.60 -4.68
C LYS A 15 3.57 18.20 -5.86
N GLU A 16 2.49 17.48 -5.58
CA GLU A 16 1.48 17.09 -6.58
C GLU A 16 0.46 18.21 -6.89
N ASN A 17 0.59 19.40 -6.29
CA ASN A 17 -0.37 20.52 -6.38
C ASN A 17 -1.80 20.14 -5.96
N HIS A 18 -1.95 19.12 -5.11
CA HIS A 18 -3.24 18.65 -4.60
C HIS A 18 -3.70 19.42 -3.35
N ILE A 19 -2.77 20.05 -2.62
CA ILE A 19 -3.05 20.83 -1.41
C ILE A 19 -2.20 22.09 -1.41
N ASP A 20 -2.75 23.18 -0.88
CA ASP A 20 -2.07 24.47 -0.75
C ASP A 20 -0.84 24.41 0.17
N SER A 21 0.20 25.19 -0.16
CA SER A 21 1.46 25.20 0.58
C SER A 21 1.36 25.79 1.99
N SER A 22 0.22 26.39 2.38
CA SER A 22 -0.03 26.90 3.73
C SER A 22 0.00 25.83 4.83
N LEU A 23 -0.03 24.54 4.49
CA LEU A 23 0.16 23.44 5.45
C LEU A 23 1.63 23.11 5.72
N GLU A 24 2.57 23.67 4.95
CA GLU A 24 4.00 23.46 5.18
C GLU A 24 4.46 24.12 6.49
N GLY A 25 5.22 23.38 7.30
CA GLY A 25 5.69 23.84 8.62
C GLY A 25 4.62 23.90 9.72
N LYS A 26 3.38 23.50 9.44
CA LYS A 26 2.31 23.42 10.44
C LYS A 26 2.51 22.27 11.43
N SER A 27 1.93 22.43 12.62
CA SER A 27 1.94 21.37 13.62
C SER A 27 1.10 20.17 13.16
N VAL A 28 1.40 18.98 13.71
CA VAL A 28 0.64 17.76 13.40
C VAL A 28 -0.85 17.92 13.72
N GLY A 29 -1.20 18.61 14.81
CA GLY A 29 -2.59 18.87 15.17
C GLY A 29 -3.30 19.72 14.11
N GLU A 30 -2.68 20.82 13.67
CA GLU A 30 -3.25 21.67 12.61
C GLU A 30 -3.45 20.90 11.29
N ILE A 31 -2.48 20.06 10.92
CA ILE A 31 -2.56 19.22 9.71
C ILE A 31 -3.74 18.25 9.81
N LEU A 32 -3.86 17.52 10.93
CA LEU A 32 -4.94 16.57 11.15
C LEU A 32 -6.31 17.26 11.16
N THR A 33 -6.41 18.44 11.79
CA THR A 33 -7.63 19.25 11.76
C THR A 33 -7.98 19.68 10.34
N LYS A 34 -7.01 20.14 9.55
CA LYS A 34 -7.21 20.53 8.15
C LYS A 34 -7.60 19.36 7.25
N PHE A 35 -7.14 18.15 7.55
CA PHE A 35 -7.58 16.92 6.89
C PHE A 35 -8.94 16.41 7.37
N GLY A 36 -9.57 17.09 8.33
CA GLY A 36 -10.85 16.66 8.90
C GLY A 36 -10.74 15.38 9.74
N LEU A 37 -9.54 15.09 10.26
CA LEU A 37 -9.24 13.89 11.06
C LEU A 37 -9.39 14.12 12.57
N ILE A 38 -9.69 15.36 12.97
CA ILE A 38 -10.04 15.77 14.33
C ILE A 38 -11.40 16.45 14.27
N LYS A 39 -12.30 16.11 15.20
CA LYS A 39 -13.61 16.76 15.38
C LYS A 39 -13.72 17.25 16.83
N GLY A 40 -13.69 18.56 17.01
CA GLY A 40 -13.53 19.16 18.35
C GLY A 40 -12.19 18.74 18.95
N ASP A 41 -12.21 18.14 20.14
CA ASP A 41 -11.01 17.58 20.79
C ASP A 41 -10.83 16.06 20.54
N GLN A 42 -11.69 15.45 19.72
CA GLN A 42 -11.64 14.01 19.47
C GLN A 42 -10.92 13.67 18.17
N LEU A 43 -9.92 12.79 18.27
CA LEU A 43 -9.26 12.17 17.13
C LEU A 43 -10.19 11.11 16.51
N LEU A 44 -10.36 11.15 15.18
CA LEU A 44 -11.21 10.19 14.48
C LEU A 44 -10.48 8.87 14.23
N ASN A 45 -11.23 7.77 14.13
CA ASN A 45 -10.71 6.46 13.74
C ASN A 45 -9.92 6.49 12.42
N ALA A 46 -10.32 7.34 11.48
CA ALA A 46 -9.59 7.53 10.23
C ALA A 46 -8.14 7.99 10.46
N ALA A 47 -7.89 8.85 11.45
CA ALA A 47 -6.54 9.30 11.78
C ALA A 47 -5.66 8.15 12.27
N ILE A 48 -6.26 7.24 13.04
CA ILE A 48 -5.59 6.03 13.55
C ILE A 48 -5.28 5.09 12.39
N VAL A 49 -6.26 4.81 11.53
CA VAL A 49 -6.06 3.93 10.36
C VAL A 49 -5.00 4.49 9.40
N LEU A 50 -4.98 5.80 9.18
CA LEU A 50 -4.06 6.44 8.21
C LEU A 50 -2.64 6.64 8.76
N PHE A 51 -2.50 6.86 10.07
CA PHE A 51 -1.24 7.35 10.64
C PHE A 51 -0.87 6.76 12.01
N ALA A 52 -1.48 5.69 12.51
CA ALA A 52 -0.98 5.02 13.71
C ALA A 52 0.12 3.99 13.37
N LYS A 53 1.31 4.14 13.98
CA LYS A 53 2.41 3.15 13.88
C LYS A 53 1.99 1.78 14.39
N ASP A 54 1.32 1.79 15.55
CA ASP A 54 0.69 0.61 16.14
C ASP A 54 -0.76 0.99 16.49
N PRO A 55 -1.72 0.62 15.63
CA PRO A 55 -3.13 0.91 15.88
C PRO A 55 -3.74 -0.03 16.95
N GLY A 56 -3.03 -1.08 17.39
CA GLY A 56 -3.51 -2.01 18.41
C GLY A 56 -4.56 -3.01 17.90
N SER A 57 -5.01 -3.89 18.81
CA SER A 57 -5.90 -5.02 18.50
C SER A 57 -7.32 -4.63 18.10
N GLU A 58 -7.77 -3.42 18.44
CA GLU A 58 -9.11 -2.91 18.08
C GLU A 58 -9.23 -2.57 16.58
N TYR A 59 -8.10 -2.46 15.89
CA TYR A 59 -8.02 -2.12 14.47
C TYR A 59 -7.47 -3.31 13.68
N ILE A 60 -8.16 -4.44 13.73
CA ILE A 60 -7.77 -5.65 12.98
C ILE A 60 -7.66 -5.41 11.47
N GLN A 61 -8.34 -4.39 10.93
CA GLN A 61 -8.26 -3.94 9.55
C GLN A 61 -6.90 -3.31 9.19
N CYS A 62 -6.09 -2.92 10.18
CA CYS A 62 -4.73 -2.42 10.01
C CYS A 62 -3.71 -3.56 9.93
N MET A 63 -4.05 -4.58 9.14
CA MET A 63 -3.23 -5.75 8.89
C MET A 63 -3.46 -6.24 7.46
N ILE A 64 -2.37 -6.68 6.81
CA ILE A 64 -2.43 -7.31 5.50
C ILE A 64 -1.71 -8.66 5.52
N ARG A 65 -2.31 -9.66 4.89
CA ARG A 65 -1.72 -10.99 4.65
C ARG A 65 -1.56 -11.21 3.16
N MET A 66 -0.36 -11.62 2.77
CA MET A 66 0.01 -11.83 1.39
C MET A 66 0.69 -13.18 1.25
N ALA A 67 0.40 -13.87 0.15
CA ALA A 67 0.98 -15.16 -0.16
C ALA A 67 1.13 -15.32 -1.67
N ARG A 68 2.26 -15.88 -2.09
CA ARG A 68 2.51 -16.33 -3.45
C ARG A 68 2.49 -17.85 -3.47
N PHE A 69 1.79 -18.42 -4.45
CA PHE A 69 1.65 -19.86 -4.63
C PHE A 69 2.38 -20.33 -5.90
N LYS A 70 2.82 -21.60 -5.91
CA LYS A 70 3.52 -22.22 -7.06
C LYS A 70 2.62 -22.52 -8.25
N GLY A 71 1.31 -22.43 -8.08
CA GLY A 71 0.31 -22.63 -9.13
C GLY A 71 -1.01 -22.00 -8.73
N LEU A 72 -2.11 -22.55 -9.25
CA LEU A 72 -3.47 -22.10 -8.95
C LEU A 72 -4.01 -22.64 -7.62
N THR A 73 -3.37 -23.66 -7.05
CA THR A 73 -3.74 -24.25 -5.76
C THR A 73 -3.00 -23.57 -4.61
N LYS A 74 -3.64 -23.53 -3.43
CA LYS A 74 -3.09 -22.93 -2.21
C LYS A 74 -2.17 -23.88 -1.41
N GLU A 75 -1.71 -24.97 -2.04
CA GLU A 75 -1.02 -26.07 -1.36
C GLU A 75 0.46 -25.77 -1.13
N ILE A 76 1.12 -25.10 -2.08
CA ILE A 76 2.56 -24.83 -2.04
C ILE A 76 2.78 -23.31 -2.04
N PHE A 77 3.15 -22.80 -0.87
CA PHE A 77 3.55 -21.41 -0.66
C PHE A 77 5.00 -21.22 -1.12
N ILE A 78 5.23 -20.25 -2.01
CA ILE A 78 6.57 -19.79 -2.41
C ILE A 78 7.05 -18.69 -1.48
N ASP A 79 6.14 -17.81 -1.07
CA ASP A 79 6.44 -16.67 -0.21
C ASP A 79 5.14 -16.32 0.55
N SER A 80 5.26 -15.93 1.82
CA SER A 80 4.16 -15.44 2.63
C SER A 80 4.64 -14.34 3.56
N LYS A 81 3.82 -13.30 3.72
CA LYS A 81 4.12 -12.17 4.59
C LYS A 81 2.84 -11.67 5.24
N GLN A 82 2.95 -11.35 6.52
CA GLN A 82 1.92 -10.64 7.27
C GLN A 82 2.54 -9.37 7.86
N SER A 83 1.88 -8.25 7.66
CA SER A 83 2.33 -6.94 8.15
C SER A 83 1.19 -6.23 8.88
N PHE A 84 1.55 -5.42 9.86
CA PHE A 84 0.64 -4.61 10.68
C PHE A 84 1.11 -3.16 10.66
N GLY A 85 0.17 -2.21 10.69
CA GLY A 85 0.47 -0.78 10.74
C GLY A 85 -0.60 0.06 10.05
N HIS A 86 -0.32 1.35 9.91
CA HIS A 86 -1.21 2.26 9.20
C HIS A 86 -1.33 1.95 7.70
N ALA A 87 -2.39 2.46 7.08
CA ALA A 87 -2.77 2.14 5.70
C ALA A 87 -1.65 2.38 4.67
N PHE A 88 -0.91 3.49 4.77
CA PHE A 88 0.20 3.78 3.84
C PHE A 88 1.36 2.79 3.98
N PHE A 89 1.69 2.38 5.21
CA PHE A 89 2.69 1.35 5.44
C PHE A 89 2.26 0.01 4.83
N LEU A 90 1.00 -0.39 5.06
CA LEU A 90 0.47 -1.64 4.49
C LEU A 90 0.43 -1.61 2.96
N LEU A 91 0.10 -0.46 2.35
CA LEU A 91 0.14 -0.29 0.91
C LEU A 91 1.56 -0.48 0.36
N ASN A 92 2.56 0.18 0.96
CA ASN A 92 3.95 0.03 0.55
C ASN A 92 4.44 -1.42 0.72
N GLU A 93 4.09 -2.07 1.82
CA GLU A 93 4.39 -3.49 2.06
C GLU A 93 3.77 -4.39 0.98
N ALA A 94 2.55 -4.07 0.54
CA ALA A 94 1.87 -4.77 -0.54
C ALA A 94 2.55 -4.57 -1.89
N GLU A 95 2.87 -3.34 -2.26
CA GLU A 95 3.59 -3.02 -3.49
C GLU A 95 4.95 -3.70 -3.54
N ASN A 96 5.68 -3.70 -2.42
CA ASN A 96 6.96 -4.37 -2.28
C ASN A 96 6.83 -5.89 -2.42
N PHE A 97 5.80 -6.48 -1.81
CA PHE A 97 5.50 -7.90 -1.94
C PHE A 97 5.15 -8.26 -3.38
N ILE A 98 4.32 -7.48 -4.06
CA ILE A 98 3.95 -7.71 -5.46
C ILE A 98 5.17 -7.59 -6.35
N ARG A 99 5.97 -6.52 -6.21
CA ARG A 99 7.15 -6.27 -7.05
C ARG A 99 8.20 -7.37 -6.93
N ARG A 100 8.48 -7.87 -5.71
CA ARG A 100 9.46 -8.95 -5.51
C ARG A 100 8.97 -10.31 -6.02
N ASN A 101 7.64 -10.52 -6.04
CA ASN A 101 7.02 -11.80 -6.40
C ASN A 101 6.53 -11.87 -7.85
N THR A 102 6.42 -10.74 -8.53
CA THR A 102 6.08 -10.66 -9.94
C THR A 102 7.37 -10.76 -10.73
N ALA A 103 7.68 -11.95 -11.27
CA ALA A 103 8.78 -12.09 -12.21
C ALA A 103 8.47 -11.27 -13.47
N VAL A 104 9.31 -10.28 -13.81
CA VAL A 104 9.38 -9.74 -15.18
C VAL A 104 9.76 -10.92 -16.07
N SER A 105 8.79 -11.48 -16.78
CA SER A 105 8.99 -12.66 -17.61
C SER A 105 9.71 -12.23 -18.88
N GLY A 106 11.02 -12.05 -18.81
CA GLY A 106 11.86 -11.87 -19.99
C GLY A 106 11.87 -13.16 -20.80
N LYS A 107 11.03 -13.24 -21.83
CA LYS A 107 11.07 -14.33 -22.80
C LYS A 107 12.13 -13.98 -23.85
N ILE A 108 13.22 -14.73 -23.91
CA ILE A 108 14.14 -14.66 -25.05
C ILE A 108 13.46 -15.39 -26.21
N VAL A 109 13.05 -14.65 -27.24
CA VAL A 109 12.51 -15.25 -28.47
C VAL A 109 13.70 -15.74 -29.31
N PRO A 110 13.76 -17.03 -29.70
CA PRO A 110 14.79 -17.51 -30.61
C PRO A 110 14.78 -16.67 -31.90
N GLY A 111 15.91 -16.03 -32.22
CA GLY A 111 16.06 -15.19 -33.42
C GLY A 111 15.90 -13.67 -33.22
N LYS A 112 15.66 -13.15 -32.00
CA LYS A 112 15.72 -11.71 -31.72
C LYS A 112 16.59 -11.43 -30.49
N MET A 113 17.79 -10.87 -30.69
CA MET A 113 18.70 -10.39 -29.63
C MET A 113 18.21 -9.10 -28.92
N LYS A 114 16.89 -8.90 -28.81
CA LYS A 114 16.32 -7.85 -27.94
C LYS A 114 15.33 -8.49 -26.99
N ARG A 115 15.56 -8.29 -25.69
CA ARG A 115 14.58 -8.59 -24.65
C ARG A 115 13.31 -7.80 -24.93
N VAL A 116 12.18 -8.49 -24.94
CA VAL A 116 10.85 -7.88 -24.94
C VAL A 116 10.27 -8.15 -23.56
N ASP A 117 10.13 -7.10 -22.76
CA ASP A 117 9.52 -7.17 -21.43
C ASP A 117 8.00 -7.03 -21.58
N GLU A 118 7.27 -8.14 -21.42
CA GLU A 118 5.81 -8.11 -21.28
C GLU A 118 5.44 -8.40 -19.81
N PRO A 119 4.72 -7.51 -19.12
CA PRO A 119 4.17 -7.83 -17.82
C PRO A 119 3.15 -8.95 -17.99
N ARG A 120 3.33 -10.04 -17.24
CA ARG A 120 2.43 -11.19 -17.27
C ARG A 120 1.09 -10.76 -16.66
N GLN A 121 0.13 -10.39 -17.50
CA GLN A 121 -1.24 -10.18 -17.07
C GLN A 121 -1.79 -11.52 -16.59
N ILE A 122 -2.38 -11.53 -15.39
CA ILE A 122 -3.15 -12.66 -14.88
C ILE A 122 -4.34 -12.80 -15.82
N THR A 123 -4.38 -13.89 -16.59
CA THR A 123 -5.45 -14.18 -17.55
C THR A 123 -6.81 -14.17 -16.86
N LYS A 124 -7.80 -13.64 -17.58
CA LYS A 124 -9.18 -13.44 -17.12
C LYS A 124 -9.77 -14.72 -16.53
N PHE A 125 -10.44 -14.58 -15.40
CA PHE A 125 -11.29 -15.60 -14.77
C PHE A 125 -12.43 -15.93 -15.76
N ASP A 126 -12.46 -17.14 -16.33
CA ASP A 126 -13.61 -17.60 -17.11
C ASP A 126 -14.63 -18.26 -16.17
N GLY A 127 -15.69 -17.52 -15.89
CA GLY A 127 -16.81 -18.00 -15.09
C GLY A 127 -17.64 -19.03 -15.86
N THR A 128 -17.16 -20.26 -15.99
CA THR A 128 -18.04 -21.40 -16.31
C THR A 128 -17.88 -22.49 -15.26
N ARG A 129 -18.75 -22.40 -14.24
CA ARG A 129 -19.15 -23.53 -13.42
C ARG A 129 -20.61 -23.84 -13.73
N THR A 130 -20.84 -25.02 -14.30
CA THR A 130 -22.04 -25.86 -14.11
C THR A 130 -21.55 -27.28 -14.05
#